data_AF-A0A2D6LBM9-F1
#
_entry.id   AF-A0A2D6LBM9-F1
#
_cell.length_a   1.000
_cell.length_b   1.000
_cell.length_c   1.000
_cell.angle_alpha   90.00
_cell.angle_beta   90.00
_cell.angle_gamma   90.00
#
_symmetry.space_group_name_H-M   'P 1'
#
loop_
_entity.id
_entity.type
_entity.pdbx_description
1 polymer ?
#
loop_
_entity_poly.entity_id
_entity_poly.type
_entity_poly.pdbx_seq_one_letter_code
_entity_poly.pdbx_strand_id
1 'polypeptide(L)'
;MALTAFSRELRSIPVLTREQELDCARRAAAGDEEARNKLISSNLRFVIVLAKKYAYSGVPVEDLIDEGCIGLIHAIERFDPEKGYHFLSYAVWWIRQAMLKSISQNSRLIRIPSHKVKELAQLEKIRHEALKEGGDEPSLEYLAKALHEDPRGLMELQLLSQRAVSLDSPADENNGDTPLRESVEDKRMKSLDDSVFSECLKEDINYLWGYALDSGTHYIWCRRT
;
A
#
# COMPACT_ATOMS: atom_id res chain seq x y z
N MET A 1 2.77 2.42 24.01
CA MET A 1 3.70 2.19 25.15
C MET A 1 4.97 1.42 24.76
N ALA A 2 4.95 0.55 23.75
CA ALA A 2 6.14 -0.22 23.31
C ALA A 2 7.25 0.66 22.70
N LEU A 3 6.94 1.53 21.72
CA LEU A 3 7.92 2.43 21.09
C LEU A 3 8.62 3.38 22.07
N THR A 4 7.93 3.84 23.10
CA THR A 4 8.47 4.75 24.11
C THR A 4 9.48 4.05 25.03
N ALA A 5 9.27 2.77 25.32
CA ALA A 5 10.21 1.95 26.08
C ALA A 5 11.44 1.62 25.23
N PHE A 6 11.23 1.16 23.99
CA PHE A 6 12.30 0.87 23.04
C PHE A 6 13.19 2.09 22.74
N SER A 7 12.57 3.25 22.50
CA SER A 7 13.32 4.50 22.30
C SER A 7 14.14 4.93 23.52
N ARG A 8 13.72 4.55 24.74
CA ARG A 8 14.46 4.85 25.97
C ARG A 8 15.68 3.95 26.11
N GLU A 9 15.52 2.67 25.82
CA GLU A 9 16.60 1.68 25.80
C GLU A 9 17.68 2.07 24.78
N LEU A 10 17.28 2.48 23.57
CA LEU A 10 18.21 2.94 22.53
C LEU A 10 18.99 4.21 22.89
N ARG A 11 18.53 5.03 23.84
CA ARG A 11 19.30 6.20 24.30
C ARG A 11 20.52 5.82 25.13
N SER A 12 20.51 4.64 25.73
CA SER A 12 21.65 4.13 26.53
C SER A 12 22.81 3.66 25.68
N ILE A 13 22.58 3.37 24.39
CA ILE A 13 23.61 2.86 23.48
C ILE A 13 24.57 4.00 23.10
N PRO A 14 25.88 3.84 23.33
CA PRO A 14 26.87 4.86 22.99
C PRO A 14 26.97 5.05 21.47
N VAL A 15 27.14 6.30 21.06
CA VAL A 15 27.41 6.64 19.65
C VAL A 15 28.87 6.32 19.36
N LEU A 16 29.12 5.62 18.26
CA LEU A 16 30.48 5.29 17.84
C LEU A 16 31.20 6.55 17.32
N THR A 17 32.50 6.64 17.60
CA THR A 17 33.35 7.62 16.93
C THR A 17 33.64 7.17 15.50
N ARG A 18 34.14 8.09 14.64
CA ARG A 18 34.48 7.76 13.24
C ARG A 18 35.49 6.61 13.12
N GLU A 19 36.49 6.58 13.99
CA GLU A 19 37.50 5.53 14.01
C GLU A 19 36.89 4.18 14.41
N GLN A 20 36.01 4.17 15.41
CA GLN A 20 35.30 2.97 15.86
C GLN A 20 34.32 2.46 14.80
N GLU A 21 33.65 3.35 14.07
CA GLU A 21 32.76 3.01 12.96
C GLU A 21 33.54 2.30 11.85
N LEU A 22 34.73 2.79 11.49
CA LEU A 22 35.59 2.17 10.49
C LEU A 22 36.12 0.81 10.95
N ASP A 23 36.57 0.69 12.21
CA ASP A 23 37.00 -0.59 12.78
C ASP A 23 35.87 -1.63 12.77
N CYS A 24 34.68 -1.24 13.26
CA CYS A 24 33.51 -2.11 13.26
C CYS A 24 33.10 -2.49 11.83
N ALA A 25 33.16 -1.55 10.88
CA ALA A 25 32.83 -1.82 9.47
C ALA A 25 33.81 -2.80 8.82
N ARG A 26 35.12 -2.67 9.07
CA ARG A 26 36.14 -3.62 8.56
C ARG A 26 35.94 -5.01 9.13
N ARG A 27 35.72 -5.11 10.44
CA ARG A 27 35.46 -6.38 11.12
C ARG A 27 34.15 -7.02 10.64
N ALA A 28 33.10 -6.22 10.48
CA ALA A 28 31.82 -6.69 9.94
C ALA A 28 31.98 -7.22 8.50
N ALA A 29 32.78 -6.55 7.65
CA ALA A 29 33.09 -7.02 6.31
C ALA A 29 33.91 -8.34 6.31
N ALA A 30 34.71 -8.57 7.35
CA ALA A 30 35.44 -9.83 7.57
C ALA A 30 34.57 -10.96 8.17
N GLY A 31 33.28 -10.71 8.43
CA GLY A 31 32.33 -11.71 8.96
C GLY A 31 32.17 -11.70 10.49
N ASP A 32 32.67 -10.69 11.19
CA ASP A 32 32.48 -10.54 12.65
C ASP A 32 31.05 -10.07 12.98
N GLU A 33 30.25 -10.97 13.53
CA GLU A 33 28.86 -10.68 13.91
C GLU A 33 28.74 -9.70 15.07
N GLU A 34 29.66 -9.69 16.03
CA GLU A 34 29.62 -8.75 17.15
C GLU A 34 29.85 -7.33 16.66
N ALA A 35 30.84 -7.15 15.76
CA ALA A 35 31.11 -5.86 15.14
C ALA A 35 29.93 -5.38 14.30
N ARG A 36 29.29 -6.28 13.54
CA ARG A 36 28.06 -6.00 12.78
C ARG A 36 26.92 -5.56 13.70
N ASN A 37 26.64 -6.29 14.77
CA ASN A 37 25.57 -5.97 15.72
C ASN A 37 25.82 -4.65 16.44
N LYS A 38 27.08 -4.37 16.78
CA LYS A 38 27.49 -3.08 17.35
C LYS A 38 27.26 -1.92 16.39
N LEU A 39 27.59 -2.11 15.10
CA LEU A 39 27.36 -1.11 14.06
C LEU A 39 25.86 -0.89 13.76
N ILE A 40 25.04 -1.95 13.81
CA ILE A 40 23.58 -1.83 13.66
C ILE A 40 23.02 -1.02 14.85
N SER A 41 23.27 -1.49 16.07
CA SER A 41 22.70 -0.94 17.30
C SER A 41 23.06 0.54 17.51
N SER A 42 24.28 0.95 17.19
CA SER A 42 24.70 2.37 17.27
C SER A 42 23.92 3.29 16.33
N ASN A 43 23.41 2.75 15.22
CA ASN A 43 22.75 3.50 14.15
C ASN A 43 21.21 3.40 14.17
N LEU A 44 20.62 2.56 15.04
CA LEU A 44 19.16 2.41 15.14
C LEU A 44 18.44 3.73 15.46
N ARG A 45 19.05 4.60 16.27
CA ARG A 45 18.51 5.93 16.59
C ARG A 45 18.27 6.77 15.34
N PHE A 46 19.17 6.67 14.36
CA PHE A 46 19.07 7.39 13.11
C PHE A 46 17.90 6.87 12.25
N VAL A 47 17.71 5.55 12.20
CA VAL A 47 16.57 4.91 11.51
C VAL A 47 15.25 5.43 12.06
N ILE A 48 15.10 5.51 13.38
CA ILE A 48 13.88 6.04 14.02
C ILE A 48 13.62 7.50 13.64
N VAL A 49 14.65 8.35 13.64
CA VAL A 49 14.51 9.75 13.22
C VAL A 49 14.07 9.84 11.76
N LEU A 50 14.55 8.94 10.91
CA LEU A 50 14.16 8.90 9.50
C LEU A 50 12.73 8.38 9.32
N ALA A 51 12.33 7.31 10.02
CA ALA A 51 10.99 6.73 9.98
C ALA A 51 9.91 7.74 10.40
N LYS A 52 10.20 8.57 11.41
CA LYS A 52 9.28 9.65 11.85
C LYS A 52 8.90 10.64 10.75
N LYS A 53 9.74 10.83 9.72
CA LYS A 53 9.41 11.68 8.57
C LYS A 53 8.30 11.09 7.69
N TYR A 54 8.06 9.79 7.81
CA TYR A 54 7.06 9.04 7.04
C TYR A 54 5.88 8.57 7.90
N ALA A 55 5.69 9.12 9.10
CA ALA A 55 4.64 8.68 10.03
C ALA A 55 3.21 8.84 9.49
N TYR A 56 2.99 9.78 8.57
CA TYR A 56 1.69 10.05 7.95
C TYR A 56 1.48 9.32 6.62
N SER A 57 2.32 8.34 6.30
CA SER A 57 2.27 7.61 5.02
C SER A 57 1.16 6.55 4.94
N GLY A 58 0.45 6.29 6.05
CA GLY A 58 -0.58 5.24 6.15
C GLY A 58 -0.06 3.88 6.63
N VAL A 59 1.25 3.75 6.83
CA VAL A 59 1.89 2.57 7.45
C VAL A 59 2.28 2.91 8.89
N PRO A 60 2.10 2.00 9.87
CA PRO A 60 2.59 2.18 11.23
C PRO A 60 4.07 2.54 11.28
N VAL A 61 4.46 3.41 12.22
CA VAL A 61 5.86 3.87 12.33
C VAL A 61 6.77 2.71 12.75
N GLU A 62 6.25 1.79 13.55
CA GLU A 62 6.89 0.54 13.94
C GLU A 62 7.35 -0.26 12.71
N ASP A 63 6.43 -0.53 11.78
CA ASP A 63 6.71 -1.29 10.56
C ASP A 63 7.75 -0.57 9.68
N LEU A 64 7.70 0.77 9.63
CA LEU A 64 8.69 1.57 8.91
C LEU A 64 10.08 1.50 9.56
N ILE A 65 10.16 1.41 10.89
CA ILE A 65 11.42 1.24 11.60
C ILE A 65 12.00 -0.13 11.26
N ASP A 66 11.18 -1.19 11.29
CA ASP A 66 11.63 -2.56 11.00
C ASP A 66 12.16 -2.70 9.57
N GLU A 67 11.43 -2.16 8.59
CA GLU A 67 11.88 -2.10 7.20
C GLU A 67 13.12 -1.23 7.01
N GLY A 68 13.21 -0.13 7.76
CA GLY A 68 14.41 0.70 7.84
C GLY A 68 15.62 -0.05 8.38
N CYS A 69 15.44 -0.91 9.38
CA CYS A 69 16.48 -1.78 9.93
C CYS A 69 16.94 -2.81 8.89
N ILE A 70 16.02 -3.38 8.12
CA ILE A 70 16.37 -4.27 6.99
C ILE A 70 17.23 -3.49 5.97
N GLY A 71 16.85 -2.26 5.62
CA GLY A 71 17.64 -1.40 4.74
C GLY A 71 19.02 -1.06 5.31
N LEU A 72 19.12 -0.82 6.61
CA LEU A 72 20.38 -0.59 7.31
C LEU A 72 21.31 -1.81 7.23
N ILE A 73 20.78 -3.01 7.44
CA ILE A 73 21.53 -4.26 7.33
C ILE A 73 22.10 -4.44 5.92
N HIS A 74 21.27 -4.22 4.88
CA HIS A 74 21.71 -4.27 3.48
C HIS A 74 22.81 -3.23 3.18
N ALA A 75 22.77 -2.07 3.83
CA ALA A 75 23.83 -1.07 3.70
C ALA A 75 25.15 -1.57 4.30
N ILE A 76 25.12 -2.22 5.46
CA ILE A 76 26.32 -2.76 6.12
C ILE A 76 26.98 -3.82 5.25
N GLU A 77 26.21 -4.74 4.69
CA GLU A 77 26.72 -5.83 3.83
C GLU A 77 27.44 -5.32 2.57
N ARG A 78 27.11 -4.11 2.11
CA ARG A 78 27.64 -3.52 0.87
C ARG A 78 28.54 -2.32 1.11
N PHE A 79 28.78 -1.95 2.38
CA PHE A 79 29.57 -0.79 2.71
C PHE A 79 31.06 -1.10 2.57
N ASP A 80 31.78 -0.17 1.94
CA ASP A 80 33.22 -0.27 1.75
C ASP A 80 33.90 0.82 2.61
N PRO A 81 34.58 0.44 3.71
CA PRO A 81 35.22 1.39 4.61
C PRO A 81 36.44 2.09 3.98
N GLU A 82 37.03 1.54 2.92
CA GLU A 82 38.24 2.10 2.29
C GLU A 82 37.94 3.31 1.39
N LYS A 83 36.66 3.56 1.07
CA LYS A 83 36.23 4.72 0.27
C LYS A 83 36.25 6.05 1.04
N GLY A 84 36.43 6.04 2.36
CA GLY A 84 36.63 7.25 3.17
C GLY A 84 35.39 8.10 3.46
N TYR A 85 34.20 7.71 3.00
CA TYR A 85 32.93 8.35 3.34
C TYR A 85 32.35 7.81 4.65
N HIS A 86 31.52 8.60 5.32
CA HIS A 86 30.79 8.15 6.52
C HIS A 86 29.76 7.07 6.18
N PHE A 87 29.61 6.06 7.03
CA PHE A 87 28.67 4.97 6.82
C PHE A 87 27.23 5.47 6.65
N LEU A 88 26.79 6.40 7.50
CA LEU A 88 25.45 6.97 7.42
C LEU A 88 25.17 7.67 6.09
N SER A 89 26.16 8.31 5.47
CA SER A 89 26.01 8.93 4.14
C SER A 89 25.63 7.90 3.07
N TYR A 90 26.15 6.68 3.19
CA TYR A 90 25.80 5.56 2.31
C TYR A 90 24.48 4.90 2.73
N ALA A 91 24.30 4.62 4.02
CA ALA A 91 23.17 3.88 4.55
C ALA A 91 21.82 4.60 4.35
N VAL A 92 21.80 5.93 4.38
CA VAL A 92 20.58 6.73 4.19
C VAL A 92 19.80 6.33 2.93
N TRP A 93 20.49 6.04 1.83
CA TRP A 93 19.84 5.64 0.58
C TRP A 93 19.10 4.30 0.73
N TRP A 94 19.77 3.30 1.29
CA TRP A 94 19.20 1.96 1.52
C TRP A 94 18.05 1.99 2.53
N ILE A 95 18.19 2.74 3.61
CA ILE A 95 17.13 2.88 4.62
C ILE A 95 15.90 3.54 3.99
N ARG A 96 16.06 4.65 3.26
CA ARG A 96 14.94 5.29 2.55
C ARG A 96 14.31 4.38 1.52
N GLN A 97 15.12 3.65 0.76
CA GLN A 97 14.63 2.77 -0.30
C GLN A 97 13.80 1.61 0.27
N ALA A 98 14.20 1.04 1.41
CA ALA A 98 13.43 0.01 2.11
C ALA A 98 12.10 0.59 2.65
N MET A 99 12.14 1.73 3.34
CA MET A 99 10.94 2.40 3.86
C MET A 99 9.96 2.76 2.73
N LEU A 100 10.42 3.40 1.66
CA LEU A 100 9.57 3.79 0.53
C LEU A 100 8.98 2.59 -0.20
N LYS A 101 9.75 1.49 -0.30
CA LYS A 101 9.25 0.22 -0.85
C LYS A 101 8.10 -0.31 0.02
N SER A 102 8.28 -0.39 1.34
CA SER A 102 7.22 -0.82 2.26
C SER A 102 5.98 0.07 2.17
N ILE A 103 6.15 1.39 2.13
CA ILE A 103 5.05 2.34 1.92
C ILE A 103 4.29 2.04 0.62
N SER A 104 5.01 1.82 -0.48
CA SER A 104 4.36 1.51 -1.76
C SER A 104 3.59 0.18 -1.76
N GLN A 105 3.97 -0.77 -0.90
CA GLN A 105 3.38 -2.11 -0.84
C GLN A 105 2.25 -2.20 0.20
N ASN A 106 2.37 -1.51 1.33
CA ASN A 106 1.54 -1.71 2.52
C ASN A 106 0.68 -0.49 2.90
N SER A 107 0.85 0.67 2.26
CA SER A 107 0.08 1.89 2.61
C SER A 107 -1.42 1.82 2.29
N ARG A 108 -1.85 0.84 1.48
CA ARG A 108 -3.23 0.71 1.00
C ARG A 108 -3.69 -0.74 1.10
N LEU A 109 -4.98 -0.91 1.40
CA LEU A 109 -5.63 -2.23 1.43
C LEU A 109 -5.57 -2.91 0.06
N ILE A 110 -5.80 -2.15 -1.01
CA ILE A 110 -5.64 -2.63 -2.39
C ILE A 110 -4.27 -2.17 -2.88
N ARG A 111 -3.41 -3.13 -3.20
CA ARG A 111 -2.04 -2.87 -3.64
C ARG A 111 -2.03 -2.21 -5.02
N ILE A 112 -1.32 -1.09 -5.12
CA ILE A 112 -1.08 -0.36 -6.36
C ILE A 112 0.36 -0.62 -6.84
N PRO A 113 0.61 -0.78 -8.15
CA PRO A 113 1.97 -0.86 -8.69
C PRO A 113 2.84 0.36 -8.34
N SER A 114 4.14 0.15 -8.16
CA SER A 114 5.07 1.19 -7.69
C SER A 114 5.20 2.40 -8.62
N HIS A 115 5.05 2.24 -9.93
CA HIS A 115 5.09 3.35 -10.89
C HIS A 115 3.87 4.27 -10.72
N LYS A 116 2.66 3.71 -10.60
CA LYS A 116 1.43 4.45 -10.30
C LYS A 116 1.47 5.17 -8.96
N VAL A 117 2.09 4.59 -7.93
CA VAL A 117 2.29 5.28 -6.64
C VAL A 117 3.18 6.52 -6.79
N LYS A 118 4.21 6.46 -7.63
CA LYS A 118 5.07 7.63 -7.90
C LYS A 118 4.32 8.71 -8.66
N GLU A 119 3.56 8.34 -9.69
CA GLU A 119 2.69 9.26 -10.44
C GLU A 119 1.69 9.96 -9.50
N LEU A 120 1.04 9.21 -8.60
CA LEU A 120 0.14 9.77 -7.58
C LEU A 120 0.86 10.73 -6.63
N ALA A 121 2.05 10.39 -6.15
CA ALA A 121 2.81 11.26 -5.26
C ALA A 121 3.25 12.56 -5.95
N GLN A 122 3.58 12.49 -7.25
CA GLN A 122 3.88 13.68 -8.06
C GLN A 122 2.63 14.53 -8.28
N LEU A 123 1.49 13.91 -8.57
CA LEU A 123 0.21 14.60 -8.72
C LEU A 123 -0.16 15.37 -7.45
N GLU A 124 -0.09 14.72 -6.28
CA GLU A 124 -0.34 15.36 -4.99
C GLU A 124 0.62 16.52 -4.71
N LYS A 125 1.89 16.37 -5.08
CA LYS A 125 2.88 17.44 -4.92
C LYS A 125 2.55 18.66 -5.77
N ILE A 126 2.26 18.46 -7.06
CA ILE A 126 1.87 19.54 -7.99
C ILE A 126 0.59 20.20 -7.50
N ARG A 127 -0.39 19.41 -7.05
CA ARG A 127 -1.64 19.93 -6.51
C ARG A 127 -1.41 20.83 -5.29
N HIS A 128 -0.54 20.40 -4.38
CA HIS A 128 -0.19 21.19 -3.20
C HIS A 128 0.60 22.46 -3.53
N GLU A 129 1.50 22.41 -4.52
CA GLU A 129 2.24 23.57 -5.01
C GLU A 129 1.30 24.58 -5.69
N ALA A 130 0.40 24.12 -6.55
CA ALA A 130 -0.60 24.97 -7.22
C ALA A 130 -1.56 25.64 -6.22
N LEU A 131 -2.04 24.89 -5.21
CA LEU A 131 -2.90 25.43 -4.16
C LEU A 131 -2.19 26.53 -3.35
N LYS A 132 -0.88 26.37 -3.11
CA LYS A 132 -0.07 27.35 -2.38
C LYS A 132 0.15 28.64 -3.16
N GLU A 133 0.28 28.56 -4.48
CA GLU A 133 0.51 29.72 -5.35
C GLU A 133 -0.78 30.46 -5.72
N GLY A 134 -1.84 29.73 -6.03
CA GLY A 134 -3.09 30.28 -6.57
C GLY A 134 -4.27 30.32 -5.60
N GLY A 135 -4.22 29.62 -4.46
CA GLY A 135 -5.30 29.53 -3.47
C GLY A 135 -6.49 28.64 -3.88
N ASP A 136 -6.67 28.39 -5.19
CA ASP A 136 -7.75 27.57 -5.75
C ASP A 136 -7.28 26.18 -6.17
N GLU A 137 -8.23 25.24 -6.23
CA GLU A 137 -7.99 23.86 -6.67
C GLU A 137 -7.61 23.86 -8.18
N PRO A 138 -6.48 23.25 -8.58
CA PRO A 138 -6.01 23.28 -9.96
C PRO A 138 -6.93 22.51 -10.90
N SER A 139 -7.13 23.04 -12.12
CA SER A 139 -7.95 22.38 -13.14
C SER A 139 -7.30 21.08 -13.63
N LEU A 140 -8.14 20.12 -14.07
CA LEU A 140 -7.66 18.85 -14.64
C LEU A 140 -6.72 19.06 -15.82
N GLU A 141 -6.98 20.04 -16.68
CA GLU A 141 -6.12 20.36 -17.81
C GLU A 141 -4.74 20.87 -17.40
N TYR A 142 -4.69 21.67 -16.32
CA TYR A 142 -3.42 22.14 -15.76
C TYR A 142 -2.61 20.98 -15.20
N LEU A 143 -3.25 20.09 -14.43
CA LEU A 143 -2.62 18.90 -13.86
C LEU A 143 -2.11 17.94 -14.95
N ALA A 144 -2.91 17.71 -16.00
CA ALA A 144 -2.50 16.86 -17.13
C ALA A 144 -1.27 17.41 -17.86
N LYS A 145 -1.23 18.72 -18.10
CA LYS A 145 -0.06 19.39 -18.70
C LYS A 145 1.17 19.33 -17.81
N ALA A 146 1.01 19.54 -16.51
CA ALA A 146 2.11 19.52 -15.53
C ALA A 146 2.68 18.10 -15.33
N LEU A 147 1.84 17.06 -15.42
CA LEU A 147 2.25 15.66 -15.32
C LEU A 147 2.72 15.06 -16.68
N HIS A 148 2.55 15.80 -17.79
CA HIS A 148 2.75 15.32 -19.16
C HIS A 148 1.94 14.06 -19.51
N GLU A 149 0.73 13.93 -18.98
CA GLU A 149 -0.16 12.78 -19.17
C GLU A 149 -1.43 13.13 -19.96
N ASP A 150 -2.05 12.12 -20.59
CA ASP A 150 -3.35 12.28 -21.27
C ASP A 150 -4.47 12.49 -20.23
N PRO A 151 -5.54 13.27 -20.53
CA PRO A 151 -6.66 13.45 -19.60
C PRO A 151 -7.30 12.12 -19.14
N ARG A 152 -7.30 11.09 -19.99
CA ARG A 152 -7.77 9.75 -19.61
C ARG A 152 -6.86 9.07 -18.58
N GLY A 153 -5.55 9.20 -18.75
CA GLY A 153 -4.57 8.69 -17.78
C GLY A 153 -4.70 9.39 -16.42
N LEU A 154 -5.00 10.69 -16.43
CA LEU A 154 -5.26 11.46 -15.21
C LEU A 154 -6.54 10.98 -14.49
N MET A 155 -7.63 10.69 -15.24
CA MET A 155 -8.86 10.13 -14.66
C MET A 155 -8.61 8.76 -14.01
N GLU A 156 -7.81 7.90 -14.66
CA GLU A 156 -7.41 6.61 -14.08
C GLU A 156 -6.62 6.81 -12.78
N LEU A 157 -5.67 7.74 -12.76
CA LEU A 157 -4.93 8.09 -11.55
C LEU A 157 -5.84 8.63 -10.44
N GLN A 158 -6.82 9.47 -10.77
CA GLN A 158 -7.80 9.94 -9.78
C GLN A 158 -8.64 8.80 -9.21
N LEU A 159 -9.05 7.83 -10.04
CA LEU A 159 -9.75 6.64 -9.57
C LEU A 159 -8.85 5.82 -8.61
N LEU A 160 -7.58 5.62 -8.97
CA LEU A 160 -6.61 4.92 -8.12
C LEU A 160 -6.27 5.69 -6.82
N SER A 161 -6.48 7.01 -6.79
CA SER A 161 -6.25 7.83 -5.60
C SER A 161 -7.26 7.54 -4.49
N GLN A 162 -8.48 7.10 -4.85
CA GLN A 162 -9.58 6.84 -3.92
C GLN A 162 -9.18 5.81 -2.85
N ARG A 163 -9.59 6.06 -1.61
CA ARG A 163 -9.35 5.17 -0.48
C ARG A 163 -10.58 4.30 -0.22
N ALA A 164 -10.34 3.05 0.14
CA ALA A 164 -11.39 2.17 0.60
C ALA A 164 -12.00 2.71 1.91
N VAL A 165 -13.32 2.61 2.03
CA VAL A 165 -14.10 2.99 3.22
C VAL A 165 -14.59 1.71 3.90
N SER A 166 -14.71 1.74 5.22
CA SER A 166 -15.24 0.60 5.97
C SER A 166 -16.74 0.44 5.74
N LEU A 167 -17.21 -0.79 5.54
CA LEU A 167 -18.64 -1.10 5.45
C LEU A 167 -19.35 -0.99 6.81
N ASP A 168 -18.61 -1.00 7.91
CA ASP A 168 -19.15 -0.79 9.26
C ASP A 168 -19.16 0.70 9.66
N SER A 169 -18.63 1.59 8.82
CA SER A 169 -18.78 3.04 9.03
C SER A 169 -20.25 3.45 8.87
N PRO A 170 -20.73 4.45 9.62
CA PRO A 170 -22.11 4.93 9.51
C PRO A 170 -22.40 5.44 8.10
N ALA A 171 -23.61 5.17 7.60
CA ALA A 171 -24.02 5.53 6.25
C ALA A 171 -24.30 7.03 6.07
N ASP A 172 -24.77 7.70 7.13
CA ASP A 172 -25.02 9.14 7.17
C ASP A 172 -24.38 9.70 8.44
N GLU A 173 -23.67 10.83 8.33
CA GLU A 173 -23.07 11.52 9.48
C GLU A 173 -24.14 12.08 10.44
N ASN A 174 -25.37 12.30 9.96
CA ASN A 174 -26.44 12.95 10.72
C ASN A 174 -27.59 12.03 11.15
N ASN A 175 -27.73 10.83 10.59
CA ASN A 175 -28.87 9.93 10.86
C ASN A 175 -28.43 8.49 11.13
N GLY A 176 -28.39 8.15 12.42
CA GLY A 176 -28.42 6.78 12.94
C GLY A 176 -27.11 5.99 12.86
N ASP A 177 -27.01 4.99 13.73
CA ASP A 177 -25.88 4.04 13.82
C ASP A 177 -25.90 3.00 12.68
N THR A 178 -26.65 3.23 11.60
CA THR A 178 -26.83 2.27 10.51
C THR A 178 -25.53 2.14 9.71
N PRO A 179 -24.90 0.95 9.69
CA PRO A 179 -23.65 0.77 8.96
C PRO A 179 -23.89 0.78 7.45
N LEU A 180 -22.90 1.25 6.68
CA LEU A 180 -22.92 1.29 5.22
C LEU A 180 -23.28 -0.05 4.58
N ARG A 181 -22.89 -1.18 5.20
CA ARG A 181 -23.20 -2.53 4.71
C ARG A 181 -24.69 -2.81 4.51
N GLU A 182 -25.56 -2.15 5.28
CA GLU A 182 -27.01 -2.36 5.19
C GLU A 182 -27.63 -1.64 3.99
N SER A 183 -26.94 -0.64 3.44
CA SER A 183 -27.36 0.11 2.25
C SER A 183 -26.84 -0.49 0.94
N VAL A 184 -25.93 -1.46 1.00
CA VAL A 184 -25.32 -2.07 -0.20
C VAL A 184 -26.20 -3.19 -0.72
N GLU A 185 -26.68 -3.04 -1.95
CA GLU A 185 -27.45 -4.06 -2.66
C GLU A 185 -26.58 -5.27 -3.02
N ASP A 186 -27.06 -6.48 -2.73
CA ASP A 186 -26.43 -7.72 -3.19
C ASP A 186 -26.88 -8.07 -4.62
N LYS A 187 -26.06 -7.71 -5.60
CA LYS A 187 -26.30 -7.99 -7.02
C LYS A 187 -26.16 -9.46 -7.41
N ARG A 188 -25.67 -10.34 -6.53
CA ARG A 188 -25.56 -11.78 -6.79
C ARG A 188 -26.81 -12.52 -6.36
N MET A 189 -27.56 -11.95 -5.43
CA MET A 189 -28.85 -12.47 -5.02
C MET A 189 -29.83 -12.25 -6.17
N LYS A 190 -30.29 -13.34 -6.79
CA LYS A 190 -31.42 -13.25 -7.72
C LYS A 190 -32.62 -12.79 -6.90
N SER A 191 -33.34 -11.79 -7.42
CA SER A 191 -34.61 -11.39 -6.83
C SER A 191 -35.52 -12.62 -6.70
N LEU A 192 -36.35 -12.64 -5.65
CA LEU A 192 -37.36 -13.69 -5.50
C LEU A 192 -38.22 -13.77 -6.76
N ASP A 193 -38.56 -12.62 -7.34
CA ASP A 193 -39.32 -12.50 -8.58
C ASP A 193 -38.57 -13.11 -9.77
N ASP A 194 -37.27 -12.87 -9.91
CA ASP A 194 -36.45 -13.44 -10.98
C ASP A 194 -36.35 -14.97 -10.85
N SER A 195 -36.23 -15.46 -9.62
CA SER A 195 -36.13 -16.90 -9.35
C SER A 195 -37.44 -17.61 -9.69
N VAL A 196 -38.57 -17.08 -9.22
CA VAL A 196 -39.92 -17.59 -9.52
C VAL A 196 -40.22 -17.50 -11.00
N PHE A 197 -39.91 -16.37 -11.64
CA PHE A 197 -40.09 -16.20 -13.08
C PHE A 197 -39.27 -17.20 -13.89
N SER A 198 -38.02 -17.48 -13.48
CA SER A 198 -37.18 -18.48 -14.13
C SER A 198 -37.69 -19.91 -13.93
N GLU A 199 -38.33 -20.21 -12.80
CA GLU A 199 -38.97 -21.50 -12.51
C GLU A 199 -40.21 -21.68 -13.39
N CYS A 200 -41.11 -20.69 -13.42
CA CYS A 200 -42.29 -20.69 -14.27
C CYS A 200 -41.95 -20.80 -15.75
N LEU A 201 -40.93 -20.06 -16.22
CA LEU A 201 -40.44 -20.19 -17.59
C LEU A 201 -39.96 -21.60 -17.92
N LYS A 202 -39.26 -22.26 -16.99
CA LYS A 202 -38.84 -23.66 -17.19
C LYS A 202 -40.03 -24.61 -17.24
N GLU A 203 -41.03 -24.41 -16.38
CA GLU A 203 -42.27 -25.20 -16.40
C GLU A 203 -43.05 -25.01 -17.69
N ASP A 204 -43.22 -23.77 -18.15
CA ASP A 204 -43.90 -23.45 -19.41
C ASP A 204 -43.16 -24.03 -20.63
N ILE A 205 -41.83 -23.91 -20.67
CA ILE A 205 -41.00 -24.51 -21.73
C ILE A 205 -41.14 -26.03 -21.71
N ASN A 206 -41.07 -26.67 -20.54
CA ASN A 206 -41.26 -28.11 -20.41
C ASN A 206 -42.65 -28.56 -20.84
N TYR A 207 -43.69 -27.79 -20.51
CA TYR A 207 -45.06 -28.08 -20.92
C TYR A 207 -45.23 -27.97 -22.44
N LEU A 208 -44.72 -26.90 -23.06
CA LEU A 208 -44.77 -26.70 -24.51
C LEU A 208 -43.95 -27.75 -25.26
N TRP A 209 -42.78 -28.14 -24.74
CA TRP A 209 -41.96 -29.20 -25.33
C TRP A 209 -42.58 -30.59 -25.19
N GLY A 210 -43.21 -30.90 -24.06
CA GLY A 210 -43.96 -32.16 -23.88
C GLY A 210 -45.16 -32.28 -24.82
N TYR A 211 -45.73 -31.16 -25.25
CA TYR A 211 -46.85 -31.13 -26.21
C TYR A 211 -46.39 -31.14 -27.69
N ALA A 212 -45.20 -30.62 -27.99
CA ALA A 212 -44.72 -30.41 -29.36
C ALA A 212 -43.70 -31.45 -29.87
N LEU A 213 -43.06 -32.24 -29.01
CA LEU A 213 -42.01 -33.20 -29.39
C LEU A 213 -42.43 -34.64 -29.11
N ASP A 214 -42.20 -35.53 -30.07
CA ASP A 214 -42.39 -36.97 -29.88
C ASP A 214 -41.46 -37.50 -28.78
N SER A 215 -41.91 -38.51 -28.04
CA SER A 215 -41.31 -38.95 -26.77
C SER A 215 -39.81 -39.31 -26.84
N GLY A 216 -39.29 -39.60 -28.04
CA GLY A 216 -37.86 -39.84 -28.29
C GLY A 216 -36.97 -38.59 -28.42
N THR A 217 -37.47 -37.45 -28.90
CA THR A 217 -36.68 -36.21 -29.07
C THR A 217 -36.64 -35.36 -27.80
N HIS A 218 -37.67 -35.44 -26.96
CA HIS A 218 -37.72 -34.78 -25.64
C HIS A 218 -36.59 -35.28 -24.71
N TYR A 219 -36.32 -36.59 -24.70
CA TYR A 219 -35.30 -37.21 -23.84
C TYR A 219 -33.86 -36.84 -24.24
N ILE A 220 -33.61 -36.56 -25.52
CA ILE A 220 -32.29 -36.17 -26.04
C ILE A 220 -31.97 -34.71 -25.68
N TRP A 221 -32.98 -33.86 -25.58
CA TRP A 221 -32.81 -32.44 -25.25
C TRP A 221 -32.63 -32.20 -23.75
N CYS A 222 -33.42 -32.83 -22.89
CA CYS A 222 -33.29 -32.74 -21.42
C CYS A 222 -31.91 -33.16 -20.89
N ARG A 223 -31.14 -33.95 -21.65
CA ARG A 223 -29.80 -34.41 -21.26
C ARG A 223 -28.66 -33.53 -21.76
N ARG A 224 -28.95 -32.53 -22.60
CA ARG A 224 -27.96 -31.73 -23.33
C ARG A 224 -27.82 -30.29 -22.80
N THR A 225 -28.72 -29.88 -21.91
CA THR A 225 -28.74 -28.61 -21.16
C THR A 225 -28.66 -28.89 -19.67
#